data_AF-A0A2K3KUW6-F1
#
_entry.id   AF-A0A2K3KUW6-F1
#
_cell.length_a   1.000
_cell.length_b   1.000
_cell.length_c   1.000
_cell.angle_alpha   90.00
_cell.angle_beta   90.00
_cell.angle_gamma   90.00
#
_symmetry.space_group_name_H-M   'P 1'
#
loop_
_entity.id
_entity.type
_entity.pdbx_description
1 polymer ?
#
loop_
_entity_poly.entity_id
_entity_poly.type
_entity_poly.pdbx_seq_one_letter_code
_entity_poly.pdbx_strand_id
1 'polypeptide(L)'
;MKRVSAVDVFLVLSLIGCSLWTVRSSSSCKQINTMEVRPHSVSITEFGAVGDGITLNTKAFQNAIFYLNSYADKGGAKLFVPAGQWLTGSFDLISHLTLWLDKDAVILGST
;
A
#
# COMPACT_ATOMS: atom_id res chain seq x y z
N MET A 1 -51.15 1.15 -59.71
CA MET A 1 -51.12 0.52 -58.37
C MET A 1 -50.04 -0.55 -58.35
N LYS A 2 -48.89 -0.27 -57.71
CA LYS A 2 -47.82 -1.28 -57.54
C LYS A 2 -48.14 -2.08 -56.28
N ARG A 3 -48.24 -3.41 -56.41
CA ARG A 3 -48.51 -4.32 -55.29
C ARG A 3 -47.26 -4.41 -54.43
N VAL A 4 -47.34 -3.89 -53.21
CA VAL A 4 -46.29 -4.01 -52.18
C VAL A 4 -46.17 -5.48 -51.82
N SER A 5 -44.96 -6.04 -51.92
CA SER A 5 -44.72 -7.47 -51.65
C SER A 5 -44.56 -7.70 -50.15
N ALA A 6 -45.00 -8.86 -49.65
CA ALA A 6 -44.92 -9.20 -48.21
C ALA A 6 -43.47 -9.14 -47.66
N VAL A 7 -42.47 -9.25 -48.54
CA VAL A 7 -41.04 -9.10 -48.20
C VAL A 7 -40.69 -7.65 -47.79
N ASP A 8 -41.34 -6.66 -48.42
CA ASP A 8 -41.13 -5.24 -48.10
C ASP A 8 -41.73 -4.87 -46.73
N VAL A 9 -42.82 -5.53 -46.32
CA VAL A 9 -43.44 -5.31 -45.00
C VAL A 9 -42.61 -5.95 -43.88
N PHE A 10 -41.97 -7.08 -44.16
CA PHE A 10 -41.11 -7.77 -43.19
C PHE A 10 -39.74 -7.11 -43.00
N LEU A 11 -39.24 -6.33 -43.97
CA LEU A 11 -37.97 -5.62 -43.85
C LEU A 11 -38.06 -4.36 -42.97
N VAL A 12 -39.27 -3.80 -42.79
CA VAL A 12 -39.49 -2.59 -41.98
C VAL A 12 -39.72 -2.92 -40.49
N LEU A 13 -40.16 -4.13 -40.17
CA LEU A 13 -40.42 -4.56 -38.78
C LEU A 13 -39.17 -5.02 -37.99
N SER A 14 -38.01 -5.15 -38.64
CA SER A 14 -36.72 -5.43 -37.99
C SER A 14 -36.07 -4.20 -37.35
N LEU A 15 -36.70 -3.02 -37.47
CA LEU A 15 -36.32 -1.81 -36.71
C LEU A 15 -36.89 -1.81 -35.28
N ILE A 16 -37.45 -2.93 -34.82
CA ILE A 16 -37.59 -3.21 -33.39
C ILE A 16 -36.20 -3.61 -32.86
N GLY A 17 -35.50 -2.69 -32.20
CA GLY A 17 -34.22 -3.07 -31.60
C GLY A 17 -33.44 -1.98 -30.89
N CYS A 18 -33.93 -1.56 -29.72
CA CYS A 18 -33.11 -1.01 -28.63
C CYS A 18 -32.41 0.35 -28.87
N SER A 19 -33.18 1.44 -28.83
CA SER A 19 -32.67 2.74 -28.35
C SER A 19 -33.30 3.11 -27.01
N LEU A 20 -33.42 2.13 -26.10
CA LEU A 20 -33.42 2.45 -24.68
C LEU A 20 -31.95 2.63 -24.29
N TRP A 21 -31.44 3.84 -24.44
CA TRP A 21 -30.15 4.22 -23.87
C TRP A 21 -30.30 4.20 -22.34
N THR A 22 -30.30 3.01 -21.75
CA THR A 22 -29.95 2.88 -20.33
C THR A 22 -28.47 3.22 -20.27
N VAL A 23 -28.15 4.44 -19.85
CA VAL A 23 -26.79 4.78 -19.43
C VAL A 23 -26.48 3.88 -18.25
N ARG A 24 -25.86 2.74 -18.52
CA ARG A 24 -25.39 1.82 -17.50
C ARG A 24 -24.11 2.44 -16.96
N SER A 25 -24.27 3.36 -16.01
CA SER A 25 -23.15 3.92 -15.26
C SER A 25 -22.56 2.77 -14.45
N SER A 26 -21.50 2.13 -14.97
CA SER A 26 -20.70 1.20 -14.20
C SER A 26 -19.69 1.99 -13.36
N SER A 27 -20.18 2.75 -12.38
CA SER A 27 -19.35 3.33 -11.33
C SER A 27 -18.98 2.27 -10.32
N SER A 28 -18.22 1.25 -10.76
CA SER A 28 -17.41 0.49 -9.81
C SER A 28 -16.13 1.28 -9.59
N CYS A 29 -16.19 2.23 -8.65
CA CYS A 29 -14.97 2.66 -7.99
C CYS A 29 -14.43 1.41 -7.30
N LYS A 30 -13.46 0.74 -7.94
CA LYS A 30 -12.64 -0.26 -7.28
C LYS A 30 -11.88 0.53 -6.22
N GLN A 31 -12.44 0.54 -5.02
CA GLN A 31 -11.84 1.19 -3.87
C GLN A 31 -10.53 0.45 -3.63
N ILE A 32 -9.47 0.99 -4.22
CA ILE A 32 -8.12 0.49 -3.98
C ILE A 32 -7.90 0.91 -2.54
N ASN A 33 -8.11 -0.03 -1.62
CA ASN A 33 -7.50 0.02 -0.31
C ASN A 33 -6.00 -0.13 -0.54
N THR A 34 -5.38 0.86 -1.17
CA THR A 34 -3.94 1.06 -1.10
C THR A 34 -3.72 1.51 0.32
N MET A 35 -3.74 0.56 1.27
CA MET A 35 -2.88 0.74 2.42
C MET A 35 -1.52 1.07 1.81
N GLU A 36 -0.96 2.24 2.11
CA GLU A 36 0.35 2.63 1.60
C GLU A 36 1.39 1.66 2.16
N VAL A 37 1.52 0.50 1.51
CA VAL A 37 2.53 -0.49 1.84
C VAL A 37 3.82 0.02 1.22
N ARG A 38 4.78 0.38 2.08
CA ARG A 38 6.14 0.66 1.63
C ARG A 38 6.67 -0.57 0.90
N PRO A 39 7.24 -0.42 -0.31
CA PRO A 39 7.68 -1.56 -1.12
C PRO A 39 8.82 -2.35 -0.47
N HIS A 40 9.57 -1.71 0.43
CA HIS A 40 10.68 -2.32 1.16
C HIS A 40 10.41 -2.31 2.66
N SER A 41 10.67 -3.44 3.31
CA SER A 41 10.48 -3.61 4.76
C SER A 41 11.55 -4.53 5.32
N VAL A 42 12.09 -4.18 6.49
CA VAL A 42 13.03 -5.00 7.27
C VAL A 42 12.68 -4.91 8.74
N SER A 43 13.02 -5.92 9.54
CA SER A 43 12.92 -5.87 10.98
C SER A 43 14.20 -5.36 11.63
N ILE A 44 14.08 -4.64 12.75
CA ILE A 44 15.23 -4.17 13.53
C ILE A 44 16.12 -5.31 14.06
N THR A 45 15.57 -6.51 14.24
CA THR A 45 16.30 -7.71 14.69
C THR A 45 17.28 -8.23 13.64
N GLU A 46 17.03 -7.98 12.35
CA GLU A 46 17.95 -8.32 11.25
C GLU A 46 19.27 -7.53 11.33
N PHE A 47 19.29 -6.43 12.09
CA PHE A 47 20.46 -5.58 12.33
C PHE A 47 21.10 -5.81 13.70
N GLY A 48 20.74 -6.91 14.38
CA GLY A 48 21.33 -7.33 15.65
C GLY A 48 20.74 -6.66 16.89
N ALA A 49 19.56 -6.05 16.78
CA ALA A 49 18.87 -5.51 17.94
C ALA A 49 18.26 -6.60 18.83
N VAL A 50 18.28 -6.36 20.14
CA VAL A 50 17.71 -7.24 21.17
C VAL A 50 16.65 -6.48 21.96
N GLY A 51 15.44 -7.02 22.01
CA GLY A 51 14.26 -6.40 22.64
C GLY A 51 14.13 -6.65 24.15
N ASP A 52 15.25 -6.69 24.89
CA ASP A 52 15.32 -7.02 26.32
C ASP A 52 15.20 -5.81 27.27
N GLY A 53 15.19 -4.58 26.73
CA GLY A 53 15.16 -3.33 27.49
C GLY A 53 16.48 -2.94 28.16
N ILE A 54 17.55 -3.72 27.95
CA ILE A 54 18.87 -3.54 28.59
C ILE A 54 19.96 -3.32 27.54
N THR A 55 19.89 -4.04 26.42
CA THR A 55 20.86 -3.95 25.32
C THR A 55 20.72 -2.60 24.61
N LEU A 56 21.83 -1.87 24.47
CA LEU A 56 21.85 -0.59 23.75
C LEU A 56 21.82 -0.82 22.22
N ASN A 57 20.65 -0.59 21.62
CA ASN A 57 20.35 -0.88 20.22
C ASN A 57 20.67 0.26 19.25
N THR A 58 21.31 1.35 19.70
CA THR A 58 21.58 2.55 18.88
C THR A 58 22.25 2.21 17.54
N LYS A 59 23.23 1.31 17.57
CA LYS A 59 23.96 0.91 16.35
C LYS A 59 23.08 0.10 15.39
N ALA A 60 22.20 -0.75 15.92
CA ALA A 60 21.25 -1.51 15.11
C ALA A 60 20.26 -0.57 14.40
N PHE A 61 19.72 0.44 15.10
CA PHE A 61 18.86 1.46 14.50
C PHE A 61 19.58 2.25 13.41
N GLN A 62 20.79 2.74 13.67
CA GLN A 62 21.59 3.47 12.69
C GLN A 62 21.88 2.63 11.44
N ASN A 63 22.26 1.36 11.61
CA ASN A 63 22.54 0.46 10.50
C ASN A 63 21.29 0.15 9.68
N ALA A 64 20.15 -0.09 10.34
CA ALA A 64 18.87 -0.34 9.68
C ALA A 64 18.42 0.86 8.85
N ILE A 65 18.51 2.06 9.42
CA ILE A 65 18.14 3.30 8.73
C ILE A 65 19.08 3.60 7.57
N PHE A 66 20.39 3.39 7.75
CA PHE A 66 21.38 3.53 6.68
C PHE A 66 21.06 2.61 5.50
N TYR A 67 20.75 1.35 5.76
CA TYR A 67 20.32 0.39 4.73
C TYR A 67 19.06 0.86 4.01
N LEU A 68 18.04 1.27 4.79
CA LEU A 68 16.74 1.67 4.25
C LEU A 68 16.78 2.96 3.43
N ASN A 69 17.78 3.82 3.66
CA ASN A 69 17.97 5.06 2.90
C ASN A 69 18.15 4.83 1.40
N SER A 70 18.68 3.67 1.00
CA SER A 70 18.80 3.29 -0.41
C SER A 70 17.47 3.13 -1.16
N TYR A 71 16.34 3.18 -0.44
CA TYR A 71 14.97 3.07 -0.96
C TYR A 71 14.15 4.35 -0.79
N ALA A 72 14.72 5.44 -0.25
CA ALA A 72 14.02 6.70 -0.02
C ALA A 72 13.37 7.26 -1.32
N ASP A 73 14.08 7.17 -2.44
CA ASP A 73 13.61 7.62 -3.76
C ASP A 73 12.82 6.55 -4.54
N LYS A 74 12.59 5.38 -3.95
CA LYS A 74 11.94 4.21 -4.59
C LYS A 74 10.56 3.89 -3.98
N GLY A 75 9.89 4.90 -3.44
CA GLY A 75 8.63 4.75 -2.71
C GLY A 75 8.79 4.61 -1.19
N GLY A 76 10.02 4.71 -0.69
CA GLY A 76 10.34 4.66 0.72
C GLY A 76 10.46 3.24 1.28
N ALA A 77 10.65 3.17 2.58
CA ALA A 77 10.88 1.91 3.28
C ALA A 77 10.18 1.88 4.64
N LYS A 78 10.02 0.67 5.19
CA LYS A 78 9.47 0.43 6.52
C LYS A 78 10.50 -0.26 7.41
N LEU A 79 10.74 0.31 8.59
CA LEU A 79 11.48 -0.35 9.65
C LEU A 79 10.47 -0.93 10.64
N PHE A 80 10.41 -2.26 10.74
CA PHE A 80 9.52 -2.98 11.64
C PHE A 80 10.20 -3.26 12.97
N VAL A 81 9.60 -2.80 14.07
CA VAL A 81 10.04 -3.03 15.44
C VAL A 81 9.03 -3.97 16.11
N PRO A 82 9.37 -5.24 16.36
CA PRO A 82 8.46 -6.19 16.99
C PRO A 82 8.21 -5.85 18.46
N ALA A 83 7.21 -6.50 19.06
CA ALA A 83 6.93 -6.41 20.49
C ALA A 83 8.20 -6.64 21.32
N GLY A 84 8.40 -5.83 22.37
CA GLY A 84 9.62 -5.85 23.18
C GLY A 84 10.03 -4.47 23.66
N GLN A 85 11.13 -4.42 24.43
CA GLN A 85 11.68 -3.18 24.95
C GLN A 85 13.02 -2.87 24.29
N TRP A 86 13.13 -1.71 23.66
CA TRP A 86 14.26 -1.36 22.81
C TRP A 86 14.99 -0.15 23.36
N LEU A 87 16.01 -0.39 24.21
CA LEU A 87 16.87 0.69 24.70
C LEU A 87 17.74 1.22 23.56
N THR A 88 17.71 2.52 23.35
CA THR A 88 18.48 3.18 22.30
C THR A 88 18.79 4.63 22.67
N GLY A 89 19.95 5.11 22.21
CA GLY A 89 20.23 6.54 22.15
C GLY A 89 19.52 7.20 20.97
N SER A 90 19.81 8.49 20.77
CA SER A 90 19.30 9.24 19.62
C SER A 90 19.76 8.61 18.30
N PHE A 91 18.88 8.62 17.31
CA PHE A 91 19.16 8.19 15.94
C PHE A 91 18.42 9.09 14.96
N ASP A 92 19.02 9.30 13.79
CA ASP A 92 18.47 10.18 12.77
C ASP A 92 17.44 9.44 11.90
N LEU A 93 16.34 10.12 11.58
CA LEU A 93 15.38 9.62 10.60
C LEU A 93 15.77 10.09 9.18
N ILE A 94 15.28 9.35 8.19
CA ILE A 94 15.43 9.67 6.76
C ILE A 94 14.06 9.97 6.13
N SER A 95 14.06 10.61 4.96
CA SER A 95 12.85 10.83 4.17
C SER A 95 12.20 9.51 3.74
N HIS A 96 10.87 9.51 3.66
CA HIS A 96 10.05 8.35 3.24
C HIS A 96 10.26 7.05 4.05
N LEU A 97 10.68 7.17 5.31
CA LEU A 97 10.72 6.05 6.25
C LEU A 97 9.41 5.94 7.03
N THR A 98 8.90 4.73 7.15
CA THR A 98 7.86 4.37 8.11
C THR A 98 8.51 3.57 9.24
N LEU A 99 8.64 4.17 10.43
CA LEU A 99 8.97 3.44 11.64
C LEU A 99 7.68 2.79 12.18
N TRP A 100 7.58 1.47 12.04
CA TRP A 100 6.41 0.71 12.45
C TRP A 100 6.69 -0.01 13.76
N LEU A 101 6.02 0.43 14.82
CA LEU A 101 6.05 -0.22 16.13
C LEU A 101 4.89 -1.21 16.20
N ASP A 102 5.21 -2.49 16.40
CA ASP A 102 4.19 -3.50 16.64
C ASP A 102 3.48 -3.27 17.97
N LYS A 103 2.35 -3.94 18.16
CA LYS A 103 1.67 -3.96 19.45
C LYS A 103 2.67 -4.37 20.54
N ASP A 104 2.71 -3.59 21.62
CA ASP A 104 3.58 -3.80 22.79
C ASP A 104 5.10 -3.59 22.52
N ALA A 105 5.48 -2.93 21.42
CA ALA A 105 6.84 -2.41 21.23
C ALA A 105 7.04 -1.08 21.99
N VAL A 106 8.08 -1.03 22.83
CA VAL A 106 8.43 0.14 23.65
C VAL A 106 9.84 0.62 23.31
N ILE A 107 9.99 1.87 22.90
CA ILE A 107 11.30 2.50 22.70
C ILE A 107 11.72 3.17 24.02
N LEU A 108 12.85 2.75 24.56
CA LEU A 108 13.43 3.33 25.77
C LEU A 108 14.58 4.25 25.36
N GLY A 109 14.51 5.53 25.74
CA GLY A 109 15.58 6.48 25.49
C GLY A 109 16.70 6.35 26.53
N SER A 110 17.95 6.22 26.08
CA SER A 110 19.12 6.38 26.95
C SER A 110 19.42 7.87 27.17
N THR A 111 19.78 8.24 28.39
CA THR A 111 20.24 9.60 28.77
C THR A 111 21.68 9.86 28.40
#